data_AF-D4GE50-F1
#
_entry.id   AF-D4GE50-F1
#
_cell.length_a   1.000
_cell.length_b   1.000
_cell.length_c   1.000
_cell.angle_alpha   90.00
_cell.angle_beta   90.00
_cell.angle_gamma   90.00
#
_symmetry.space_group_name_H-M   'P 1'
#
loop_
_entity.id
_entity.type
_entity.pdbx_description
1 polymer ?
#
loop_
_entity_poly.entity_id
_entity_poly.type
_entity_poly.pdbx_seq_one_letter_code
_entity_poly.pdbx_strand_id
1 'polypeptide(L)'
;MIKKINKECSMRSFSISKVDFDAGCWVVRPGKGYRYYEHFLIANVAAIGHFDEYLSSEMDLTIDNFEKIKNEYYKDQAKQGETANSIGAGINQVRKFIFDMEVGDLIFTIGPFGIVAGVIKSEAYVDEEPLVFDIKSYPQITEELPFKLRRNISWGKSYPKSSMPLAIKMSFKANQTVFSASEHIRSIYHWLNTIFIADETVYTSARINQIDDIHHYSVTKFAETLNKIEALARLIEDTDFEKNNINLDEIDSKLLELALDDDLHLTTQQAFMSPGDYWNGFNSKSKKSLVAFVLAICFLFDVSPVFADPEEAKIADQLHAPIKNVMDKMKAKNGIELVKEKLELELPEQNKKIIKDITTNHNIVFPKVRDSDSGVR
;
A
#
# COMPACT_ATOMS: atom_id res chain seq x y z
N MET A 1 -43.31 -21.77 13.27
CA MET A 1 -42.49 -20.92 14.15
C MET A 1 -41.17 -20.65 13.42
N ILE A 2 -41.14 -19.62 12.58
CA ILE A 2 -39.97 -19.29 11.73
C ILE A 2 -39.08 -18.35 12.53
N LYS A 3 -37.93 -18.84 13.01
CA LYS A 3 -36.90 -17.99 13.61
C LYS A 3 -36.28 -17.14 12.50
N LYS A 4 -36.63 -15.85 12.45
CA LYS A 4 -35.82 -14.82 11.79
C LYS A 4 -34.44 -14.83 12.44
N ILE A 5 -33.44 -15.28 11.70
CA ILE A 5 -32.04 -15.02 12.03
C ILE A 5 -31.83 -13.54 11.68
N ASN A 6 -31.86 -12.68 12.70
CA ASN A 6 -31.30 -11.34 12.61
C ASN A 6 -29.80 -11.50 12.42
N LYS A 7 -29.36 -11.51 11.16
CA LYS A 7 -27.97 -11.30 10.81
C LYS A 7 -27.73 -9.79 10.97
N GLU A 8 -27.31 -9.36 12.15
CA GLU A 8 -26.66 -8.06 12.29
C GLU A 8 -25.47 -8.06 11.33
N CYS A 9 -25.67 -7.46 10.16
CA CYS A 9 -24.63 -7.26 9.18
C CYS A 9 -23.72 -6.17 9.74
N SER A 10 -22.69 -6.58 10.49
CA SER A 10 -21.61 -5.69 10.88
C SER A 10 -21.07 -5.01 9.63
N MET A 11 -21.30 -3.70 9.49
CA MET A 11 -20.74 -2.92 8.38
C MET A 11 -19.22 -3.03 8.43
N ARG A 12 -18.61 -3.31 7.28
CA ARG A 12 -17.16 -3.41 7.13
C ARG A 12 -16.55 -2.04 7.46
N SER A 13 -15.54 -2.03 8.34
CA SER A 13 -14.80 -0.80 8.69
C SER A 13 -13.42 -0.74 8.01
N PHE A 14 -13.05 0.45 7.56
CA PHE A 14 -11.76 0.76 6.95
C PHE A 14 -11.01 1.81 7.73
N SER A 15 -9.72 1.56 8.00
CA SER A 15 -8.84 2.54 8.63
C SER A 15 -8.36 3.53 7.57
N ILE A 16 -8.49 4.83 7.88
CA ILE A 16 -7.99 5.91 7.04
C ILE A 16 -6.64 6.34 7.61
N SER A 17 -5.58 6.05 6.87
CA SER A 17 -4.20 6.33 7.26
C SER A 17 -3.58 7.40 6.38
N LYS A 18 -2.71 8.22 6.99
CA LYS A 18 -1.75 9.05 6.29
C LYS A 18 -0.57 8.17 5.86
N VAL A 19 -0.17 8.30 4.61
CA VAL A 19 0.98 7.57 4.04
C VAL A 19 1.97 8.55 3.44
N ASP A 20 3.22 8.12 3.37
CA ASP A 20 4.31 8.87 2.77
C ASP A 20 4.73 8.20 1.47
N PHE A 21 4.72 8.97 0.36
CA PHE A 21 5.18 8.48 -0.94
C PHE A 21 6.69 8.48 -1.08
N ASP A 22 7.43 9.16 -0.20
CA ASP A 22 8.89 9.15 -0.19
C ASP A 22 9.46 7.91 0.54
N ALA A 23 8.60 7.14 1.21
CA ALA A 23 9.00 5.91 1.90
C ALA A 23 9.59 4.86 0.92
N GLY A 24 10.64 4.17 1.37
CA GLY A 24 11.27 3.10 0.60
C GLY A 24 10.33 1.91 0.42
N CYS A 25 10.37 1.31 -0.77
CA CYS A 25 9.69 0.07 -1.05
C CYS A 25 10.62 -0.93 -1.73
N TRP A 26 10.76 -2.09 -1.10
CA TRP A 26 11.74 -3.09 -1.46
C TRP A 26 11.10 -4.42 -1.74
N VAL A 27 11.74 -5.24 -2.57
CA VAL A 27 11.39 -6.63 -2.76
C VAL A 27 12.61 -7.47 -2.43
N VAL A 28 12.43 -8.45 -1.54
CA VAL A 28 13.45 -9.44 -1.16
C VAL A 28 12.95 -10.84 -1.45
N ARG A 29 13.60 -11.54 -2.39
CA ARG A 29 13.26 -12.90 -2.77
C ARG A 29 13.84 -13.91 -1.77
N PRO A 30 13.05 -14.90 -1.33
CA PRO A 30 13.48 -15.85 -0.31
C PRO A 30 14.23 -17.02 -0.95
N GLY A 31 15.40 -16.73 -1.54
CA GLY A 31 16.22 -17.69 -2.26
C GLY A 31 15.65 -18.12 -3.62
N LYS A 32 16.43 -18.94 -4.34
CA LYS A 32 16.09 -19.44 -5.67
C LYS A 32 14.83 -20.30 -5.60
N GLY A 33 13.86 -20.03 -6.47
CA GLY A 33 12.60 -20.80 -6.51
C GLY A 33 11.71 -20.60 -5.28
N TYR A 34 11.89 -19.51 -4.52
CA TYR A 34 11.13 -19.20 -3.30
C TYR A 34 11.37 -20.18 -2.14
N ARG A 35 12.52 -20.88 -2.18
CA ARG A 35 12.90 -21.96 -1.27
C ARG A 35 12.66 -21.64 0.21
N TYR A 36 12.97 -20.41 0.64
CA TYR A 36 12.91 -20.00 2.05
C TYR A 36 11.70 -19.11 2.38
N TYR A 37 10.65 -19.14 1.55
CA TYR A 37 9.49 -18.25 1.72
C TYR A 37 8.83 -18.44 3.08
N GLU A 38 8.62 -19.68 3.51
CA GLU A 38 8.03 -19.99 4.81
C GLU A 38 8.93 -19.56 5.98
N HIS A 39 10.26 -19.71 5.86
CA HIS A 39 11.22 -19.25 6.87
C HIS A 39 11.09 -17.76 7.13
N PHE A 40 11.00 -16.95 6.07
CA PHE A 40 10.84 -15.51 6.20
C PHE A 40 9.58 -15.16 7.00
N LEU A 41 8.45 -15.79 6.66
CA LEU A 41 7.16 -15.49 7.28
C LEU A 41 7.09 -15.94 8.74
N ILE A 42 7.58 -17.14 9.05
CA ILE A 42 7.49 -17.71 10.41
C ILE A 42 8.49 -17.04 11.35
N ALA A 43 9.74 -16.84 10.94
CA ALA A 43 10.74 -16.16 11.76
C ALA A 43 10.62 -14.63 11.73
N ASN A 44 9.72 -14.06 10.92
CA ASN A 44 9.59 -12.60 10.77
C ASN A 44 10.92 -11.95 10.33
N VAL A 45 11.57 -12.54 9.34
CA VAL A 45 12.84 -12.04 8.80
C VAL A 45 12.82 -11.90 7.29
N ALA A 46 13.68 -11.03 6.76
CA ALA A 46 14.17 -11.11 5.39
C ALA A 46 15.68 -11.34 5.45
N ALA A 47 16.21 -12.18 4.56
CA ALA A 47 17.62 -12.56 4.58
C ALA A 47 18.20 -12.74 3.18
N ILE A 48 19.50 -12.50 3.02
CA ILE A 48 20.23 -12.75 1.76
C ILE A 48 21.55 -13.46 2.03
N GLY A 49 21.97 -14.32 1.10
CA GLY A 49 23.15 -15.17 1.28
C GLY A 49 24.38 -14.83 0.42
N HIS A 50 24.40 -13.70 -0.28
CA HIS A 50 25.48 -13.40 -1.25
C HIS A 50 26.87 -13.30 -0.58
N PHE A 51 26.94 -12.76 0.65
CA PHE A 51 28.19 -12.48 1.36
C PHE A 51 28.42 -13.42 2.56
N ASP A 52 27.65 -14.50 2.70
CA ASP A 52 27.69 -15.35 3.92
C ASP A 52 29.09 -15.85 4.31
N GLU A 53 29.94 -16.14 3.32
CA GLU A 53 31.32 -16.63 3.54
C GLU A 53 32.27 -15.55 4.11
N TYR A 54 31.92 -14.28 3.98
CA TYR A 54 32.76 -13.12 4.35
C TYR A 54 32.22 -12.38 5.58
N LEU A 55 31.05 -12.79 6.08
CA LEU A 55 30.38 -12.16 7.22
C LEU A 55 30.62 -12.97 8.49
N SER A 56 30.86 -12.24 9.58
CA SER A 56 30.91 -12.77 10.95
C SER A 56 30.08 -11.91 11.90
N SER A 57 29.51 -12.51 12.94
CA SER A 57 28.68 -11.81 13.94
C SER A 57 29.43 -10.72 14.71
N GLU A 58 30.76 -10.79 14.77
CA GLU A 58 31.60 -9.76 15.41
C GLU A 58 31.88 -8.56 14.49
N MET A 59 31.49 -8.63 13.22
CA MET A 59 31.77 -7.59 12.25
C MET A 59 30.69 -6.52 12.21
N ASP A 60 31.09 -5.26 12.40
CA ASP A 60 30.21 -4.12 12.16
C ASP A 60 29.97 -3.91 10.66
N LEU A 61 28.70 -3.74 10.27
CA LEU A 61 28.27 -3.47 8.89
C LEU A 61 28.50 -2.01 8.49
N THR A 62 29.75 -1.57 8.49
CA THR A 62 30.15 -0.21 8.07
C THR A 62 30.54 -0.15 6.59
N ILE A 63 30.56 1.05 6.01
CA ILE A 63 30.99 1.28 4.62
C ILE A 63 32.43 0.77 4.41
N ASP A 64 33.34 1.00 5.36
CA ASP A 64 34.74 0.59 5.25
C ASP A 64 34.89 -0.94 5.24
N ASN A 65 34.14 -1.65 6.09
CA ASN A 65 34.15 -3.11 6.11
C ASN A 65 33.49 -3.69 4.85
N PHE A 66 32.39 -3.09 4.38
CA PHE A 66 31.75 -3.47 3.14
C PHE A 66 32.70 -3.36 1.94
N GLU A 67 33.48 -2.28 1.83
CA GLU A 67 34.43 -2.10 0.74
C GLU A 67 35.56 -3.14 0.74
N LYS A 68 36.01 -3.58 1.92
CA LYS A 68 36.99 -4.69 2.04
C LYS A 68 36.38 -6.00 1.54
N ILE A 69 35.21 -6.37 2.07
CA ILE A 69 34.49 -7.60 1.68
C ILE A 69 34.18 -7.59 0.18
N LYS A 70 33.73 -6.46 -0.35
CA LYS A 70 33.44 -6.28 -1.78
C LYS A 70 34.62 -6.68 -2.65
N ASN A 71 35.83 -6.25 -2.28
CA ASN A 71 37.04 -6.55 -3.03
C ASN A 71 37.44 -8.03 -2.96
N GLU A 72 37.23 -8.68 -1.81
CA GLU A 72 37.48 -10.11 -1.63
C GLU A 72 36.47 -10.95 -2.42
N TYR A 73 35.17 -10.68 -2.22
CA TYR A 73 34.08 -11.29 -2.99
C TYR A 73 34.29 -11.17 -4.49
N TYR A 74 34.66 -9.98 -4.98
CA TYR A 74 34.91 -9.77 -6.41
C TYR A 74 36.02 -10.67 -6.94
N LYS A 75 37.15 -10.77 -6.22
CA LYS A 75 38.28 -11.61 -6.63
C LYS A 75 37.89 -13.09 -6.67
N ASP A 76 37.16 -13.56 -5.69
CA ASP A 76 36.83 -14.98 -5.58
C ASP A 76 35.77 -15.40 -6.60
N GLN A 77 34.74 -14.58 -6.81
CA GLN A 77 33.75 -14.83 -7.87
C GLN A 77 34.38 -14.75 -9.27
N ALA A 78 35.30 -13.82 -9.51
CA ALA A 78 36.01 -13.73 -10.78
C ALA A 78 36.87 -14.98 -11.06
N LYS A 79 37.50 -15.57 -10.04
CA LYS A 79 38.21 -16.86 -10.16
C LYS A 79 37.27 -18.02 -10.48
N GLN A 80 36.03 -17.97 -9.99
CA GLN A 80 34.99 -18.97 -10.28
C GLN A 80 34.38 -18.80 -11.68
N GLY A 81 34.79 -17.79 -12.45
CA GLY A 81 34.35 -17.55 -13.83
C GLY A 81 33.05 -16.76 -13.96
N GLU A 82 32.55 -16.16 -12.86
CA GLU A 82 31.40 -15.27 -12.91
C GLU A 82 31.71 -13.99 -13.70
N THR A 83 30.70 -13.47 -14.39
CA THR A 83 30.85 -12.24 -15.17
C THR A 83 30.89 -11.02 -14.27
N ALA A 84 31.65 -9.98 -14.63
CA ALA A 84 31.70 -8.73 -13.87
C ALA A 84 30.31 -8.12 -13.60
N ASN A 85 29.38 -8.28 -14.54
CA ASN A 85 27.98 -7.83 -14.39
C ASN A 85 27.23 -8.62 -13.31
N SER A 86 27.39 -9.94 -13.27
CA SER A 86 26.78 -10.82 -12.25
C SER A 86 27.31 -10.47 -10.85
N ILE A 87 28.64 -10.34 -10.74
CA ILE A 87 29.32 -9.97 -9.49
C ILE A 87 28.86 -8.59 -9.02
N GLY A 88 28.87 -7.59 -9.90
CA GLY A 88 28.43 -6.24 -9.60
C GLY A 88 26.96 -6.17 -9.18
N ALA A 89 26.09 -6.97 -9.81
CA ALA A 89 24.70 -7.09 -9.40
C ALA A 89 24.55 -7.68 -7.99
N GLY A 90 25.33 -8.70 -7.63
CA GLY A 90 25.37 -9.26 -6.28
C GLY A 90 25.81 -8.23 -5.24
N ILE A 91 26.91 -7.52 -5.50
CA ILE A 91 27.42 -6.44 -4.64
C ILE A 91 26.37 -5.36 -4.41
N ASN A 92 25.72 -4.90 -5.49
CA ASN A 92 24.70 -3.85 -5.39
C ASN A 92 23.47 -4.30 -4.59
N GLN A 93 23.10 -5.58 -4.66
CA GLN A 93 22.00 -6.13 -3.86
C GLN A 93 22.34 -6.16 -2.37
N VAL A 94 23.58 -6.51 -2.02
CA VAL A 94 24.05 -6.47 -0.62
C VAL A 94 24.11 -5.02 -0.13
N ARG A 95 24.67 -4.11 -0.93
CA ARG A 95 24.72 -2.68 -0.59
C ARG A 95 23.33 -2.13 -0.28
N LYS A 96 22.35 -2.38 -1.15
CA LYS A 96 20.95 -1.98 -0.95
C LYS A 96 20.40 -2.53 0.37
N PHE A 97 20.61 -3.82 0.60
CA PHE A 97 20.10 -4.49 1.79
C PHE A 97 20.70 -3.95 3.09
N ILE A 98 21.98 -3.56 3.09
CA ILE A 98 22.65 -3.03 4.29
C ILE A 98 22.38 -1.55 4.48
N PHE A 99 22.53 -0.72 3.44
CA PHE A 99 22.65 0.72 3.58
C PHE A 99 21.47 1.54 3.02
N ASP A 100 20.73 1.01 2.04
CA ASP A 100 19.66 1.77 1.39
C ASP A 100 18.29 1.48 2.02
N MET A 101 18.11 0.29 2.61
CA MET A 101 16.88 -0.12 3.28
C MET A 101 16.83 0.41 4.71
N GLU A 102 15.73 1.07 5.09
CA GLU A 102 15.58 1.71 6.40
C GLU A 102 14.45 1.10 7.24
N VAL A 103 14.53 1.25 8.57
CA VAL A 103 13.42 0.86 9.46
C VAL A 103 12.19 1.71 9.15
N GLY A 104 11.07 1.04 8.90
CA GLY A 104 9.82 1.68 8.47
C GLY A 104 9.49 1.51 7.00
N ASP A 105 10.47 1.16 6.17
CA ASP A 105 10.22 0.90 4.76
C ASP A 105 9.28 -0.29 4.54
N LEU A 106 8.58 -0.23 3.41
CA LEU A 106 7.83 -1.35 2.87
C LEU A 106 8.77 -2.38 2.29
N ILE A 107 8.49 -3.65 2.57
CA ILE A 107 9.21 -4.78 1.99
C ILE A 107 8.23 -5.83 1.52
N PHE A 108 8.48 -6.42 0.35
CA PHE A 108 7.71 -7.53 -0.18
C PHE A 108 8.57 -8.77 -0.29
N THR A 109 7.96 -9.92 0.01
CA THR A 109 8.52 -11.21 -0.37
C THR A 109 7.54 -11.95 -1.28
N ILE A 110 8.09 -12.65 -2.27
CA ILE A 110 7.31 -13.35 -3.31
C ILE A 110 7.46 -14.84 -3.05
N GLY A 111 6.34 -15.52 -2.86
CA GLY A 111 6.27 -16.97 -2.71
C GLY A 111 5.74 -17.67 -3.95
N PRO A 112 5.54 -19.00 -3.89
CA PRO A 112 4.96 -19.77 -4.98
C PRO A 112 3.52 -19.35 -5.29
N PHE A 113 2.69 -19.21 -4.26
CA PHE A 113 1.24 -18.98 -4.40
C PHE A 113 0.79 -17.54 -4.16
N GLY A 114 1.65 -16.72 -3.54
CA GLY A 114 1.26 -15.37 -3.14
C GLY A 114 2.45 -14.46 -2.88
N ILE A 115 2.12 -13.26 -2.45
CA ILE A 115 3.06 -12.17 -2.17
C ILE A 115 2.66 -11.57 -0.85
N VAL A 116 3.64 -11.35 0.02
CA VAL A 116 3.39 -10.82 1.36
C VAL A 116 4.10 -9.49 1.48
N ALA A 117 3.33 -8.47 1.88
CA ALA A 117 3.87 -7.18 2.28
C ALA A 117 4.31 -7.24 3.75
N GLY A 118 5.35 -6.50 4.07
CA GLY A 118 5.95 -6.37 5.39
C GLY A 118 6.44 -4.95 5.62
N VAL A 119 6.78 -4.65 6.86
CA VAL A 119 7.46 -3.41 7.27
C VAL A 119 8.76 -3.76 7.96
N ILE A 120 9.86 -3.10 7.59
CA ILE A 120 11.17 -3.31 8.21
C ILE A 120 11.15 -2.80 9.66
N LYS A 121 11.62 -3.64 10.59
CA LYS A 121 11.63 -3.38 12.04
C LYS A 121 13.02 -3.32 12.66
N SER A 122 14.07 -3.64 11.91
CA SER A 122 15.45 -3.49 12.37
C SER A 122 16.39 -3.04 11.25
N GLU A 123 17.54 -2.50 11.67
CA GLU A 123 18.71 -2.43 10.82
C GLU A 123 19.16 -3.81 10.36
N ALA A 124 20.01 -3.85 9.33
CA ALA A 124 20.66 -5.07 8.90
C ALA A 124 21.59 -5.58 10.01
N TYR A 125 21.59 -6.89 10.23
CA TYR A 125 22.46 -7.54 11.19
C TYR A 125 22.98 -8.88 10.65
N VAL A 126 24.09 -9.33 11.21
CA VAL A 126 24.69 -10.64 10.92
C VAL A 126 24.36 -11.60 12.03
N ASP A 127 23.84 -12.77 11.67
CA ASP A 127 23.55 -13.86 12.58
C ASP A 127 24.00 -15.17 11.94
N GLU A 128 25.05 -15.77 12.50
CA GLU A 128 25.68 -16.95 11.94
C GLU A 128 24.87 -18.24 12.17
N GLU A 129 23.95 -18.23 13.13
CA GLU A 129 23.16 -19.40 13.47
C GLU A 129 22.06 -19.61 12.42
N PRO A 130 22.00 -20.77 11.74
CA PRO A 130 20.97 -21.03 10.75
C PRO A 130 19.59 -21.07 11.41
N LEU A 131 18.56 -20.58 10.72
CA LEU A 131 17.20 -20.71 11.24
C LEU A 131 16.67 -22.11 10.99
N VAL A 132 16.45 -22.84 12.08
CA VAL A 132 15.93 -24.21 12.10
C VAL A 132 14.53 -24.19 12.70
N PHE A 133 13.61 -24.96 12.10
CA PHE A 133 12.26 -25.13 12.59
C PHE A 133 11.98 -26.59 12.93
N ASP A 134 11.22 -26.84 14.00
CA ASP A 134 10.77 -28.17 14.33
C ASP A 134 9.75 -28.67 13.29
N ILE A 135 10.12 -29.75 12.60
CA ILE A 135 9.32 -30.40 11.56
C ILE A 135 7.93 -30.82 12.09
N LYS A 136 7.79 -31.13 13.39
CA LYS A 136 6.48 -31.44 13.96
C LYS A 136 5.54 -30.24 13.96
N SER A 137 6.08 -29.06 14.19
CA SER A 137 5.33 -27.81 14.22
C SER A 137 5.14 -27.23 12.81
N TYR A 138 6.10 -27.47 11.92
CA TYR A 138 6.13 -26.95 10.55
C TYR A 138 6.55 -28.03 9.55
N PRO A 139 5.66 -28.99 9.23
CA PRO A 139 5.99 -30.14 8.39
C PRO A 139 6.37 -29.77 6.94
N GLN A 140 5.98 -28.58 6.49
CA GLN A 140 6.35 -28.04 5.18
C GLN A 140 7.79 -27.53 5.10
N ILE A 141 8.46 -27.33 6.24
CA ILE A 141 9.85 -26.90 6.30
C ILE A 141 10.73 -28.12 6.57
N THR A 142 11.54 -28.47 5.58
CA THR A 142 12.42 -29.65 5.63
C THR A 142 13.90 -29.29 5.74
N GLU A 143 14.22 -28.01 5.74
CA GLU A 143 15.60 -27.51 5.65
C GLU A 143 15.78 -26.24 6.48
N GLU A 144 17.02 -25.93 6.81
CA GLU A 144 17.41 -24.71 7.52
C GLU A 144 17.61 -23.53 6.57
N LEU A 145 17.46 -22.30 7.07
CA LEU A 145 17.88 -21.09 6.35
C LEU A 145 19.31 -20.74 6.78
N PRO A 146 20.32 -20.88 5.90
CA PRO A 146 21.71 -20.61 6.25
C PRO A 146 22.12 -19.14 6.12
N PHE A 147 21.24 -18.27 5.59
CA PHE A 147 21.60 -16.89 5.27
C PHE A 147 21.93 -16.09 6.53
N LYS A 148 23.13 -15.49 6.55
CA LYS A 148 23.65 -14.79 7.74
C LYS A 148 23.20 -13.34 7.83
N LEU A 149 23.05 -12.67 6.69
CA LEU A 149 22.64 -11.26 6.64
C LEU A 149 21.12 -11.14 6.69
N ARG A 150 20.59 -10.55 7.77
CA ARG A 150 19.16 -10.55 8.11
C ARG A 150 18.64 -9.16 8.48
N ARG A 151 17.32 -9.00 8.38
CA ARG A 151 16.53 -7.89 8.95
C ARG A 151 15.24 -8.45 9.55
N ASN A 152 14.80 -7.90 10.67
CA ASN A 152 13.52 -8.22 11.29
C ASN A 152 12.39 -7.49 10.54
N ILE A 153 11.33 -8.22 10.20
CA ILE A 153 10.21 -7.75 9.40
C ILE A 153 8.89 -8.07 10.09
N SER A 154 7.98 -7.11 10.16
CA SER A 154 6.59 -7.40 10.51
C SER A 154 5.81 -7.75 9.25
N TRP A 155 5.51 -9.03 9.03
CA TRP A 155 4.75 -9.47 7.86
C TRP A 155 3.24 -9.33 8.02
N GLY A 156 2.57 -8.96 6.93
CA GLY A 156 1.12 -8.84 6.83
C GLY A 156 0.45 -10.09 6.26
N LYS A 157 -0.75 -9.91 5.71
CA LYS A 157 -1.43 -10.98 4.98
C LYS A 157 -0.80 -11.24 3.60
N SER A 158 -0.95 -12.47 3.13
CA SER A 158 -0.58 -12.87 1.78
C SER A 158 -1.66 -12.47 0.77
N TYR A 159 -1.22 -11.98 -0.38
CA TYR A 159 -2.05 -11.63 -1.53
C TYR A 159 -1.81 -12.62 -2.67
N PRO A 160 -2.88 -13.05 -3.37
CA PRO A 160 -2.70 -13.85 -4.57
C PRO A 160 -2.05 -13.01 -5.66
N LYS A 161 -1.12 -13.59 -6.43
CA LYS A 161 -0.41 -12.92 -7.54
C LYS A 161 -1.36 -12.32 -8.58
N SER A 162 -2.54 -12.92 -8.75
CA SER A 162 -3.60 -12.43 -9.66
C SER A 162 -4.17 -11.08 -9.25
N SER A 163 -4.22 -10.77 -7.94
CA SER A 163 -4.75 -9.51 -7.41
C SER A 163 -3.83 -8.32 -7.66
N MET A 164 -2.57 -8.56 -8.00
CA MET A 164 -1.56 -7.52 -8.19
C MET A 164 -1.94 -6.56 -9.34
N PRO A 165 -1.90 -5.24 -9.13
CA PRO A 165 -2.10 -4.27 -10.19
C PRO A 165 -1.13 -4.45 -11.35
N LEU A 166 -1.62 -4.21 -12.57
CA LEU A 166 -0.82 -4.37 -13.78
C LEU A 166 0.46 -3.52 -13.76
N ALA A 167 0.37 -2.31 -13.20
CA ALA A 167 1.48 -1.37 -13.06
C ALA A 167 2.69 -1.96 -12.31
N ILE A 168 2.46 -2.83 -11.32
CA ILE A 168 3.55 -3.42 -10.51
C ILE A 168 3.93 -4.84 -10.94
N LYS A 169 3.07 -5.51 -11.73
CA LYS A 169 3.29 -6.89 -12.22
C LYS A 169 4.59 -7.05 -13.00
N MET A 170 5.02 -6.05 -13.76
CA MET A 170 6.26 -6.15 -14.55
C MET A 170 7.49 -6.06 -13.64
N SER A 171 7.53 -5.10 -12.73
CA SER A 171 8.67 -4.87 -11.84
C SER A 171 8.89 -6.03 -10.87
N PHE A 172 7.80 -6.66 -10.41
CA PHE A 172 7.86 -7.84 -9.54
C PHE A 172 8.32 -9.13 -10.26
N LYS A 173 8.51 -9.11 -11.60
CA LYS A 173 9.13 -10.22 -12.36
C LYS A 173 10.66 -10.17 -12.36
N ALA A 174 11.29 -9.09 -11.88
CA ALA A 174 12.74 -8.99 -11.84
C ALA A 174 13.35 -10.15 -11.03
N ASN A 175 14.32 -10.89 -11.60
CA ASN A 175 14.89 -12.08 -10.96
C ASN A 175 15.95 -11.76 -9.88
N GLN A 176 16.25 -10.49 -9.65
CA GLN A 176 17.16 -10.05 -8.59
C GLN A 176 16.59 -10.44 -7.22
N THR A 177 17.48 -10.81 -6.30
CA THR A 177 17.15 -11.12 -4.90
C THR A 177 16.66 -9.87 -4.18
N VAL A 178 17.31 -8.72 -4.38
CA VAL A 178 16.93 -7.44 -3.78
C VAL A 178 16.78 -6.37 -4.86
N PHE A 179 15.63 -5.70 -4.90
CA PHE A 179 15.42 -4.54 -5.77
C PHE A 179 14.41 -3.56 -5.15
N SER A 180 14.49 -2.30 -5.59
CA SER A 180 13.53 -1.27 -5.20
C SER A 180 12.31 -1.32 -6.12
N ALA A 181 11.13 -1.13 -5.54
CA ALA A 181 9.87 -0.89 -6.22
C ALA A 181 9.29 0.49 -5.86
N SER A 182 10.11 1.40 -5.30
CA SER A 182 9.70 2.75 -4.88
C SER A 182 9.14 3.58 -6.03
N GLU A 183 9.60 3.35 -7.27
CA GLU A 183 9.05 4.02 -8.46
C GLU A 183 7.54 3.76 -8.67
N HIS A 184 6.99 2.71 -8.06
CA HIS A 184 5.58 2.35 -8.14
C HIS A 184 4.84 2.49 -6.80
N ILE A 185 5.42 3.21 -5.84
CA ILE A 185 4.90 3.34 -4.46
C ILE A 185 3.42 3.74 -4.42
N ARG A 186 2.98 4.65 -5.31
CA ARG A 186 1.57 5.06 -5.41
C ARG A 186 0.65 3.88 -5.76
N SER A 187 0.99 3.10 -6.78
CA SER A 187 0.24 1.91 -7.16
C SER A 187 0.26 0.83 -6.07
N ILE A 188 1.37 0.73 -5.33
CA ILE A 188 1.51 -0.20 -4.20
C ILE A 188 0.59 0.22 -3.07
N TYR A 189 0.51 1.51 -2.71
CA TYR A 189 -0.42 1.97 -1.69
C TYR A 189 -1.88 1.77 -2.10
N HIS A 190 -2.25 2.01 -3.36
CA HIS A 190 -3.57 1.65 -3.88
C HIS A 190 -3.88 0.16 -3.78
N TRP A 191 -2.87 -0.71 -3.87
CA TRP A 191 -3.05 -2.16 -3.71
C TRP A 191 -3.22 -2.56 -2.24
N LEU A 192 -2.47 -1.91 -1.34
CA LEU A 192 -2.51 -2.22 0.10
C LEU A 192 -3.68 -1.55 0.83
N ASN A 193 -4.18 -0.43 0.30
CA ASN A 193 -5.19 0.43 0.92
C ASN A 193 -6.39 0.65 0.00
N THR A 194 -7.56 0.68 0.61
CA THR A 194 -8.81 1.09 -0.03
C THR A 194 -8.93 2.62 -0.11
N ILE A 195 -8.63 3.30 1.00
CA ILE A 195 -8.66 4.76 1.12
C ILE A 195 -7.49 5.17 1.99
N PHE A 196 -6.73 6.18 1.56
CA PHE A 196 -5.60 6.73 2.29
C PHE A 196 -5.39 8.20 1.93
N ILE A 197 -4.63 8.93 2.75
CA ILE A 197 -4.33 10.34 2.55
C ILE A 197 -2.82 10.51 2.37
N ALA A 198 -2.40 11.25 1.36
CA ALA A 198 -1.02 11.70 1.19
C ALA A 198 -1.05 13.10 0.55
N ASP A 199 -0.19 14.01 1.02
CA ASP A 199 -0.05 15.38 0.48
C ASP A 199 -1.38 16.09 0.18
N GLU A 200 -2.24 16.21 1.20
CA GLU A 200 -3.56 16.87 1.11
C GLU A 200 -4.51 16.25 0.05
N THR A 201 -4.22 15.02 -0.37
CA THR A 201 -4.98 14.29 -1.38
C THR A 201 -5.56 13.03 -0.78
N VAL A 202 -6.87 12.85 -0.89
CA VAL A 202 -7.53 11.57 -0.60
C VAL A 202 -7.42 10.67 -1.82
N TYR A 203 -6.75 9.53 -1.64
CA TYR A 203 -6.68 8.48 -2.62
C TYR A 203 -7.71 7.41 -2.32
N THR A 204 -8.44 6.97 -3.34
CA THR A 204 -9.43 5.89 -3.24
C THR A 204 -9.17 4.83 -4.30
N SER A 205 -9.38 3.58 -3.92
CA SER A 205 -9.25 2.41 -4.78
C SER A 205 -10.59 1.68 -4.88
N ALA A 206 -11.05 1.45 -6.09
CA ALA A 206 -12.14 0.55 -6.41
C ALA A 206 -11.69 -0.45 -7.48
N ARG A 207 -12.37 -1.59 -7.57
CA ARG A 207 -12.07 -2.62 -8.56
C ARG A 207 -13.35 -3.04 -9.27
N ILE A 208 -13.27 -3.07 -10.60
CA ILE A 208 -14.30 -3.64 -11.47
C ILE A 208 -13.93 -5.10 -11.67
N ASN A 209 -14.72 -6.02 -11.13
CA ASN A 209 -14.43 -7.46 -11.19
C ASN A 209 -15.11 -8.16 -12.36
N GLN A 210 -16.09 -7.51 -13.02
CA GLN A 210 -16.76 -8.10 -14.16
C GLN A 210 -15.73 -8.56 -15.21
N ILE A 211 -15.97 -9.71 -15.82
CA ILE A 211 -15.05 -10.33 -16.79
C ILE A 211 -15.49 -10.04 -18.22
N ASP A 212 -16.79 -9.91 -18.45
CA ASP A 212 -17.38 -9.59 -19.75
C ASP A 212 -17.27 -8.09 -20.07
N ASP A 213 -17.57 -7.75 -21.34
CA ASP A 213 -17.59 -6.37 -21.80
C ASP A 213 -18.46 -5.48 -20.90
N ILE A 214 -17.89 -4.35 -20.49
CA ILE A 214 -18.55 -3.40 -19.61
C ILE A 214 -19.41 -2.46 -20.44
N HIS A 215 -20.71 -2.38 -20.12
CA HIS A 215 -21.56 -1.34 -20.69
C HIS A 215 -21.12 0.05 -20.22
N HIS A 216 -20.89 0.95 -21.19
CA HIS A 216 -20.44 2.32 -20.93
C HIS A 216 -21.34 3.05 -19.92
N TYR A 217 -22.65 2.80 -19.96
CA TYR A 217 -23.63 3.36 -19.03
C TYR A 217 -23.20 3.26 -17.56
N SER A 218 -22.75 2.08 -17.11
CA SER A 218 -22.41 1.86 -15.70
C SER A 218 -21.15 2.62 -15.31
N VAL A 219 -20.16 2.68 -16.20
CA VAL A 219 -18.92 3.44 -15.99
C VAL A 219 -19.21 4.94 -15.93
N THR A 220 -20.03 5.45 -16.87
CA THR A 220 -20.43 6.86 -16.88
C THR A 220 -21.19 7.23 -15.61
N LYS A 221 -22.14 6.39 -15.15
CA LYS A 221 -22.89 6.65 -13.91
C LYS A 221 -22.00 6.65 -12.69
N PHE A 222 -21.01 5.77 -12.63
CA PHE A 222 -20.03 5.77 -11.55
C PHE A 222 -19.19 7.06 -11.55
N ALA A 223 -18.64 7.44 -12.71
CA ALA A 223 -17.87 8.68 -12.85
C ALA A 223 -18.70 9.94 -12.53
N GLU A 224 -19.95 10.01 -13.00
CA GLU A 224 -20.89 11.08 -12.65
C GLU A 224 -21.11 11.18 -11.15
N THR A 225 -21.27 10.05 -10.45
CA THR A 225 -21.42 10.04 -9.00
C THR A 225 -20.15 10.51 -8.29
N LEU A 226 -18.97 10.12 -8.77
CA LEU A 226 -17.70 10.58 -8.21
C LEU A 226 -17.54 12.11 -8.33
N ASN A 227 -17.88 12.69 -9.49
CA ASN A 227 -17.86 14.14 -9.68
C ASN A 227 -18.84 14.86 -8.72
N LYS A 228 -20.02 14.28 -8.48
CA LYS A 228 -20.97 14.82 -7.51
C LYS A 228 -20.48 14.72 -6.06
N ILE A 229 -19.67 13.71 -5.75
CA ILE A 229 -19.04 13.58 -4.43
C ILE A 229 -18.00 14.68 -4.22
N GLU A 230 -17.20 15.00 -5.24
CA GLU A 230 -16.31 16.17 -5.19
C GLU A 230 -17.11 17.47 -4.95
N ALA A 231 -18.15 17.71 -5.75
CA ALA A 231 -18.98 18.91 -5.60
C ALA A 231 -19.62 18.99 -4.19
N LEU A 232 -20.07 17.86 -3.65
CA LEU A 232 -20.54 17.77 -2.27
C LEU A 232 -19.45 18.15 -1.26
N ALA A 233 -18.24 17.60 -1.40
CA ALA A 233 -17.12 17.90 -0.51
C ALA A 233 -16.76 19.40 -0.51
N ARG A 234 -16.76 20.03 -1.70
CA ARG A 234 -16.54 21.47 -1.85
C ARG A 234 -17.68 22.31 -1.29
N LEU A 235 -18.93 21.92 -1.49
CA LEU A 235 -20.07 22.62 -0.89
C LEU A 235 -19.99 22.62 0.65
N ILE A 236 -19.52 21.51 1.24
CA ILE A 236 -19.32 21.36 2.67
C ILE A 236 -18.18 22.25 3.19
N GLU A 237 -17.16 22.48 2.37
CA GLU A 237 -16.07 23.42 2.65
C GLU A 237 -16.58 24.85 2.81
N ASP A 238 -17.45 25.29 1.88
CA ASP A 238 -17.93 26.67 1.78
C ASP A 238 -19.04 27.03 2.78
N THR A 239 -19.69 26.03 3.39
CA THR A 239 -20.88 26.24 4.25
C THR A 239 -20.59 26.02 5.73
N ASP A 240 -21.03 26.96 6.58
CA ASP A 240 -21.17 26.70 8.02
C ASP A 240 -22.27 25.65 8.22
N PHE A 241 -21.87 24.48 8.70
CA PHE A 241 -22.60 23.22 8.53
C PHE A 241 -23.85 23.07 9.42
N GLU A 242 -24.33 24.15 10.01
CA GLU A 242 -25.54 24.16 10.85
C GLU A 242 -26.83 23.93 10.02
N LYS A 243 -26.76 23.98 8.68
CA LYS A 243 -27.88 23.64 7.79
C LYS A 243 -27.95 22.14 7.51
N ASN A 244 -28.81 21.46 8.27
CA ASN A 244 -29.11 20.02 8.19
C ASN A 244 -29.72 19.48 6.87
N ASN A 245 -29.65 20.19 5.74
CA ASN A 245 -30.35 19.72 4.53
C ASN A 245 -29.72 20.24 3.22
N ILE A 246 -28.59 19.65 2.82
CA ILE A 246 -28.06 19.81 1.46
C ILE A 246 -29.02 19.13 0.48
N ASN A 247 -29.42 19.82 -0.58
CA ASN A 247 -30.23 19.26 -1.66
C ASN A 247 -29.36 18.80 -2.83
N LEU A 248 -29.84 17.82 -3.61
CA LEU A 248 -29.15 17.33 -4.80
C LEU A 248 -28.99 18.42 -5.88
N ASP A 249 -29.93 19.38 -5.96
CA ASP A 249 -29.84 20.47 -6.94
C ASP A 249 -28.72 21.47 -6.60
N GLU A 250 -28.40 21.64 -5.31
CA GLU A 250 -27.27 22.46 -4.86
C GLU A 250 -25.94 21.82 -5.26
N ILE A 251 -25.85 20.49 -5.17
CA ILE A 251 -24.68 19.73 -5.63
C ILE A 251 -24.54 19.80 -7.15
N ASP A 252 -25.64 19.63 -7.88
CA ASP A 252 -25.65 19.73 -9.34
C ASP A 252 -25.24 21.16 -9.79
N SER A 253 -25.66 22.20 -9.06
CA SER A 253 -25.25 23.60 -9.30
C SER A 253 -23.78 23.85 -8.97
N LYS A 254 -23.29 23.37 -7.82
CA LYS A 254 -21.88 23.50 -7.43
C LYS A 254 -20.96 22.76 -8.40
N LEU A 255 -21.37 21.58 -8.88
CA LEU A 255 -20.61 20.85 -9.90
C LEU A 255 -20.48 21.67 -11.20
N LEU A 256 -21.56 22.32 -11.63
CA LEU A 256 -21.54 23.16 -12.83
C LEU A 256 -20.67 24.41 -12.64
N GLU A 257 -20.72 25.05 -11.47
CA GLU A 257 -19.83 26.15 -11.08
C GLU A 257 -18.36 25.72 -11.17
N LEU A 258 -17.97 24.64 -10.48
CA LEU A 258 -16.59 24.12 -10.50
C LEU A 258 -16.13 23.76 -11.91
N ALA A 259 -17.01 23.20 -12.74
CA ALA A 259 -16.70 22.85 -14.12
C ALA A 259 -16.52 24.08 -15.03
N LEU A 260 -17.27 25.15 -14.81
CA LEU A 260 -17.14 26.40 -15.57
C LEU A 260 -15.86 27.17 -15.18
N ASP A 261 -15.47 27.07 -13.92
CA ASP A 261 -14.31 27.77 -13.36
C ASP A 261 -12.99 26.97 -13.49
N ASP A 262 -13.04 25.75 -14.04
CA ASP A 262 -11.89 24.82 -14.16
C ASP A 262 -11.25 24.46 -12.80
N ASP A 263 -12.06 24.35 -11.74
CA ASP A 263 -11.66 24.08 -10.35
C ASP A 263 -12.01 22.64 -9.89
N LEU A 264 -12.17 21.73 -10.85
CA LEU A 264 -12.33 20.30 -10.56
C LEU A 264 -10.95 19.66 -10.32
N HIS A 265 -10.78 19.08 -9.13
CA HIS A 265 -9.53 18.50 -8.64
C HIS A 265 -9.60 16.98 -8.46
N LEU A 266 -10.75 16.34 -8.67
CA LEU A 266 -10.83 14.89 -8.73
C LEU A 266 -10.17 14.37 -10.00
N THR A 267 -9.13 13.57 -9.83
CA THR A 267 -8.43 12.89 -10.92
C THR A 267 -8.69 11.39 -10.87
N THR A 268 -8.75 10.74 -12.04
CA THR A 268 -8.96 9.29 -12.18
C THR A 268 -7.85 8.66 -13.00
N GLN A 269 -7.32 7.53 -12.52
CA GLN A 269 -6.50 6.60 -13.28
C GLN A 269 -7.24 5.26 -13.38
N GLN A 270 -7.42 4.76 -14.60
CA GLN A 270 -8.20 3.54 -14.84
C GLN A 270 -7.50 2.61 -15.84
N ALA A 271 -7.53 1.32 -15.53
CA ALA A 271 -7.24 0.28 -16.51
C ALA A 271 -8.55 -0.09 -17.22
N PHE A 272 -8.69 0.24 -18.51
CA PHE A 272 -9.89 -0.04 -19.32
C PHE A 272 -10.13 -1.53 -19.63
N MET A 273 -9.38 -2.44 -19.02
CA MET A 273 -9.57 -3.87 -19.17
C MET A 273 -10.50 -4.38 -18.07
N SER A 274 -11.38 -5.33 -18.41
CA SER A 274 -12.23 -6.02 -17.44
C SER A 274 -11.59 -7.38 -17.11
N PRO A 275 -11.29 -7.69 -15.84
CA PRO A 275 -11.37 -6.85 -14.65
C PRO A 275 -10.25 -5.79 -14.58
N GLY A 276 -10.52 -4.68 -13.88
CA GLY A 276 -9.64 -3.50 -13.86
C GLY A 276 -9.67 -2.73 -12.54
N ASP A 277 -8.57 -2.03 -12.27
CA ASP A 277 -8.44 -1.14 -11.12
C ASP A 277 -8.91 0.29 -11.49
N TYR A 278 -9.64 0.92 -10.58
CA TYR A 278 -10.17 2.29 -10.71
C TYR A 278 -9.69 3.11 -9.51
N TRP A 279 -8.72 3.99 -9.75
CA TRP A 279 -8.08 4.79 -8.71
C TRP A 279 -8.46 6.25 -8.88
N ASN A 280 -8.79 6.92 -7.77
CA ASN A 280 -9.05 8.35 -7.77
C ASN A 280 -8.15 9.08 -6.76
N GLY A 281 -7.83 10.33 -7.07
CA GLY A 281 -7.18 11.28 -6.16
C GLY A 281 -7.99 12.57 -6.10
N PHE A 282 -8.48 12.94 -4.92
CA PHE A 282 -9.17 14.20 -4.65
C PHE A 282 -8.28 15.12 -3.81
N ASN A 283 -7.88 16.26 -4.36
CA ASN A 283 -7.02 17.23 -3.68
C ASN A 283 -7.85 18.38 -3.08
N SER A 284 -7.64 18.65 -1.79
CA SER A 284 -8.20 19.84 -1.14
C SER A 284 -7.37 20.23 0.08
N LYS A 285 -7.18 21.53 0.27
CA LYS A 285 -6.49 22.10 1.44
C LYS A 285 -7.37 22.07 2.70
N SER A 286 -8.69 21.90 2.54
CA SER A 286 -9.63 21.88 3.66
C SER A 286 -9.77 20.48 4.23
N LYS A 287 -9.35 20.30 5.49
CA LYS A 287 -9.59 19.05 6.24
C LYS A 287 -11.07 18.64 6.23
N LYS A 288 -11.98 19.61 6.30
CA LYS A 288 -13.44 19.36 6.29
C LYS A 288 -13.89 18.77 4.95
N SER A 289 -13.37 19.30 3.85
CA SER A 289 -13.62 18.80 2.49
C SER A 289 -13.08 17.38 2.30
N LEU A 290 -11.84 17.12 2.75
CA LEU A 290 -11.22 15.78 2.69
C LEU A 290 -12.03 14.75 3.49
N VAL A 291 -12.42 15.06 4.73
CA VAL A 291 -13.24 14.17 5.57
C VAL A 291 -14.61 13.92 4.95
N ALA A 292 -15.24 14.97 4.39
CA ALA A 292 -16.50 14.85 3.69
C ALA A 292 -16.43 13.91 2.49
N PHE A 293 -15.39 14.05 1.68
CA PHE A 293 -15.13 13.18 0.53
C PHE A 293 -14.96 11.72 0.97
N VAL A 294 -14.17 11.45 2.01
CA VAL A 294 -13.97 10.10 2.55
C VAL A 294 -15.29 9.49 3.04
N LEU A 295 -16.10 10.25 3.79
CA LEU A 295 -17.41 9.79 4.25
C LEU A 295 -18.35 9.44 3.10
N ALA A 296 -18.41 10.30 2.08
CA ALA A 296 -19.26 10.11 0.92
C ALA A 296 -18.88 8.84 0.13
N ILE A 297 -17.59 8.61 -0.10
CA ILE A 297 -17.10 7.36 -0.70
C ILE A 297 -17.43 6.15 0.18
N CYS A 298 -17.24 6.24 1.49
CA CYS A 298 -17.58 5.15 2.40
C CYS A 298 -19.08 4.80 2.35
N PHE A 299 -19.97 5.79 2.34
CA PHE A 299 -21.40 5.57 2.21
C PHE A 299 -21.81 5.07 0.82
N LEU A 300 -21.10 5.49 -0.23
CA LEU A 300 -21.31 4.94 -1.58
C LEU A 300 -21.19 3.41 -1.57
N PHE A 301 -20.23 2.88 -0.81
CA PHE A 301 -19.93 1.44 -0.70
C PHE A 301 -20.46 0.76 0.56
N ASP A 302 -21.29 1.44 1.36
CA ASP A 302 -21.89 0.88 2.59
C ASP A 302 -20.85 0.40 3.62
N VAL A 303 -19.76 1.16 3.75
CA VAL A 303 -18.66 0.92 4.70
C VAL A 303 -18.51 2.09 5.67
N SER A 304 -17.86 1.84 6.81
CA SER A 304 -17.62 2.88 7.82
C SER A 304 -16.13 3.25 7.90
N PRO A 305 -15.77 4.53 7.80
CA PRO A 305 -14.39 4.96 7.97
C PRO A 305 -14.01 5.00 9.46
N VAL A 306 -12.75 4.72 9.75
CA VAL A 306 -12.12 4.88 11.07
C VAL A 306 -10.89 5.76 10.85
N PHE A 307 -10.98 7.03 11.24
CA PHE A 307 -9.88 7.98 11.10
C PHE A 307 -8.85 7.77 12.21
N ALA A 308 -7.57 7.76 11.84
CA ALA A 308 -6.47 7.70 12.82
C ALA A 308 -6.26 9.05 13.54
N ASP A 309 -6.58 10.17 12.88
CA ASP A 309 -6.46 11.52 13.42
C ASP A 309 -7.72 11.90 14.24
N PRO A 310 -7.58 12.24 15.54
CA PRO A 310 -8.71 12.61 16.39
C PRO A 310 -9.50 13.83 15.91
N GLU A 311 -8.85 14.80 15.25
CA GLU A 311 -9.54 15.96 14.69
C GLU A 311 -10.42 15.56 13.51
N GLU A 312 -9.89 14.73 12.61
CA GLU A 312 -10.64 14.19 11.45
C GLU A 312 -11.82 13.33 11.92
N ALA A 313 -11.64 12.54 12.99
CA ALA A 313 -12.73 11.77 13.60
C ALA A 313 -13.86 12.68 14.13
N LYS A 314 -13.53 13.77 14.82
CA LYS A 314 -14.51 14.72 15.33
C LYS A 314 -15.28 15.44 14.20
N ILE A 315 -14.58 15.83 13.14
CA ILE A 315 -15.21 16.39 11.94
C ILE A 315 -16.13 15.34 11.32
N ALA A 316 -15.68 14.09 11.21
CA ALA A 316 -16.47 13.01 10.63
C ALA A 316 -17.79 12.79 11.39
N ASP A 317 -17.76 12.81 12.72
CA ASP A 317 -18.96 12.67 13.56
C ASP A 317 -19.98 13.79 13.30
N GLN A 318 -19.52 15.03 13.11
CA GLN A 318 -20.38 16.18 12.79
C GLN A 318 -21.00 16.07 11.39
N LEU A 319 -20.22 15.59 10.42
CA LEU A 319 -20.64 15.50 9.02
C LEU A 319 -21.40 14.21 8.68
N HIS A 320 -21.35 13.19 9.54
CA HIS A 320 -21.85 11.85 9.24
C HIS A 320 -23.32 11.84 8.81
N ALA A 321 -24.23 12.39 9.63
CA ALA A 321 -25.66 12.32 9.36
C ALA A 321 -26.09 13.13 8.11
N PRO A 322 -25.64 14.39 7.92
CA PRO A 322 -25.98 15.15 6.71
C PRO A 322 -25.46 14.49 5.43
N ILE A 323 -24.20 14.05 5.40
CA ILE A 323 -23.62 13.41 4.22
C ILE A 323 -24.33 12.09 3.93
N LYS A 324 -24.63 11.27 4.94
CA LYS A 324 -25.33 10.00 4.74
C LYS A 324 -26.69 10.18 4.07
N ASN A 325 -27.49 11.14 4.55
CA ASN A 325 -28.82 11.42 3.99
C ASN A 325 -28.75 11.83 2.51
N VAL A 326 -27.80 12.70 2.16
CA VAL A 326 -27.56 13.10 0.77
C VAL A 326 -27.11 11.93 -0.09
N MET A 327 -26.17 11.12 0.42
CA MET A 327 -25.65 9.96 -0.29
C MET A 327 -26.71 8.90 -0.54
N ASP A 328 -27.61 8.63 0.41
CA ASP A 328 -28.73 7.71 0.23
C ASP A 328 -29.64 8.16 -0.93
N LYS A 329 -29.96 9.45 -1.00
CA LYS A 329 -30.73 10.04 -2.12
C LYS A 329 -29.95 9.97 -3.44
N MET A 330 -28.65 10.25 -3.42
CA MET A 330 -27.80 10.23 -4.61
C MET A 330 -27.64 8.81 -5.17
N LYS A 331 -27.44 7.80 -4.31
CA LYS A 331 -27.39 6.38 -4.69
C LYS A 331 -28.67 5.95 -5.39
N ALA A 332 -29.83 6.36 -4.85
CA ALA A 332 -31.12 6.08 -5.47
C ALA A 332 -31.29 6.79 -6.82
N LYS A 333 -30.99 8.11 -6.92
CA LYS A 333 -31.12 8.89 -8.17
C LYS A 333 -30.21 8.36 -9.29
N ASN A 334 -28.98 7.97 -8.97
CA ASN A 334 -28.00 7.50 -9.95
C ASN A 334 -28.02 5.98 -10.19
N GLY A 335 -28.89 5.23 -9.50
CA GLY A 335 -29.00 3.78 -9.66
C GLY A 335 -27.73 3.03 -9.28
N ILE A 336 -27.03 3.46 -8.22
CA ILE A 336 -25.71 2.94 -7.85
C ILE A 336 -25.72 1.45 -7.53
N GLU A 337 -26.81 0.91 -6.99
CA GLU A 337 -26.89 -0.53 -6.72
C GLU A 337 -26.85 -1.36 -8.01
N LEU A 338 -27.49 -0.89 -9.09
CA LEU A 338 -27.38 -1.49 -10.42
C LEU A 338 -25.95 -1.36 -10.96
N VAL A 339 -25.30 -0.20 -10.77
CA VAL A 339 -23.91 0.03 -11.21
C VAL A 339 -22.96 -0.93 -10.50
N LYS A 340 -23.10 -1.11 -9.18
CA LYS A 340 -22.31 -2.07 -8.40
C LYS A 340 -22.49 -3.49 -8.89
N GLU A 341 -23.73 -3.91 -9.12
CA GLU A 341 -24.05 -5.23 -9.65
C GLU A 341 -23.43 -5.45 -11.03
N LYS A 342 -23.62 -4.50 -11.96
CA LYS A 342 -23.17 -4.60 -13.35
C LYS A 342 -21.67 -4.44 -13.57
N LEU A 343 -20.96 -3.85 -12.62
CA LEU A 343 -19.50 -3.75 -12.66
C LEU A 343 -18.82 -4.77 -11.76
N GLU A 344 -19.60 -5.51 -10.95
CA GLU A 344 -19.10 -6.23 -9.78
C GLU A 344 -18.13 -5.34 -8.98
N LEU A 345 -18.56 -4.09 -8.75
CA LEU A 345 -17.72 -3.03 -8.22
C LEU A 345 -17.48 -3.25 -6.73
N GLU A 346 -16.22 -3.40 -6.35
CA GLU A 346 -15.84 -3.66 -4.98
C GLU A 346 -14.70 -2.76 -4.50
N LEU A 347 -14.64 -2.59 -3.18
CA LEU A 347 -13.50 -2.00 -2.51
C LEU A 347 -12.46 -3.09 -2.21
N PRO A 348 -11.19 -2.93 -2.63
CA PRO A 348 -10.15 -3.90 -2.36
C PRO A 348 -9.91 -4.04 -0.85
N GLU A 349 -9.40 -5.19 -0.44
CA GLU A 349 -9.18 -5.45 0.98
C GLU A 349 -7.92 -4.78 1.54
N GLN A 350 -8.07 -4.03 2.63
CA GLN A 350 -6.93 -3.46 3.36
C GLN A 350 -6.02 -4.51 4.04
N ASN A 351 -4.70 -4.29 3.99
CA ASN A 351 -3.74 -4.99 4.86
C ASN A 351 -3.66 -4.30 6.23
N LYS A 352 -4.69 -4.47 7.07
CA LYS A 352 -4.83 -3.71 8.33
C LYS A 352 -3.57 -3.73 9.23
N LYS A 353 -2.86 -4.86 9.28
CA LYS A 353 -1.60 -4.99 10.05
C LYS A 353 -0.51 -4.07 9.51
N ILE A 354 -0.25 -4.14 8.20
CA ILE A 354 0.78 -3.34 7.53
C ILE A 354 0.45 -1.86 7.59
N ILE A 355 -0.80 -1.49 7.35
CA ILE A 355 -1.25 -0.10 7.44
C ILE A 355 -0.98 0.48 8.83
N LYS A 356 -1.34 -0.27 9.88
CA LYS A 356 -1.06 0.12 11.26
C LYS A 356 0.44 0.28 11.52
N ASP A 357 1.25 -0.66 11.02
CA ASP A 357 2.70 -0.65 11.22
C ASP A 357 3.39 0.54 10.54
N ILE A 358 2.94 0.93 9.34
CA ILE A 358 3.43 2.12 8.61
C ILE A 358 3.06 3.39 9.38
N THR A 359 1.78 3.53 9.75
CA THR A 359 1.31 4.73 10.47
C THR A 359 1.97 4.91 11.84
N THR A 360 2.28 3.82 12.54
CA THR A 360 2.96 3.88 13.85
C THR A 360 4.40 4.37 13.71
N ASN A 361 5.10 3.93 12.66
CA ASN A 361 6.50 4.28 12.43
C ASN A 361 6.67 5.75 11.97
N HIS A 362 5.74 6.31 11.19
CA HIS A 362 5.79 7.73 10.78
C HIS A 362 5.55 8.73 11.93
N ASN A 363 4.92 8.30 13.03
CA ASN A 363 4.77 9.15 14.23
C ASN A 363 6.05 9.22 15.08
N ILE A 364 7.08 8.44 14.74
CA ILE A 364 8.40 8.56 15.34
C ILE A 364 9.15 9.61 14.51
N VAL A 365 9.13 10.86 14.98
CA VAL A 365 9.92 11.95 14.40
C VAL A 365 11.39 11.58 14.53
N PHE A 366 11.97 11.02 13.49
CA PHE A 366 13.41 10.89 13.41
C PHE A 366 14.01 12.29 13.23
N PRO A 367 15.03 12.66 14.02
CA PRO A 367 15.69 13.95 13.84
C PRO A 367 16.23 14.00 12.41
N LYS A 368 15.91 15.07 11.67
CA LYS A 368 16.51 15.36 10.37
C LYS A 368 18.02 15.25 10.52
N VAL A 369 18.63 14.30 9.82
CA VAL A 369 20.08 14.23 9.67
C VAL A 369 20.50 15.58 9.08
N ARG A 370 21.38 16.29 9.77
CA ARG A 370 21.96 17.52 9.23
C ARG A 370 22.72 17.11 7.97
N ASP A 371 22.42 17.75 6.85
CA ASP A 371 23.26 17.70 5.67
C ASP A 371 24.71 17.95 6.11
N SER A 372 25.55 16.92 6.03
CA SER A 372 26.98 17.11 6.14
C SER A 372 27.44 17.70 4.82
N ASP A 373 27.34 19.01 4.73
CA ASP A 373 28.15 19.83 3.83
C ASP A 373 29.63 19.60 4.16
N SER A 374 30.18 18.52 3.65
CA SER A 374 31.61 18.38 3.41
C SER A 374 31.82 17.75 2.04
N GLY A 375 31.37 18.49 1.02
CA GLY A 375 31.95 18.40 -0.30
C GLY A 375 33.45 18.65 -0.19
N VAL A 376 34.24 17.60 -0.36
CA VAL A 376 35.68 17.71 -0.60
C VAL A 376 35.87 17.58 -2.11
N ARG A 377 36.44 18.65 -2.68
CA ARG A 377 36.89 18.75 -4.07
C ARG A 377 37.98 17.75 -4.41
#